data_AF-A0A957T026-F1
#
_entry.id   AF-A0A957T026-F1
#
_cell.length_a   1.000
_cell.length_b   1.000
_cell.length_c   1.000
_cell.angle_alpha   90.00
_cell.angle_beta   90.00
_cell.angle_gamma   90.00
#
_symmetry.space_group_name_H-M   'P 1'
#
loop_
_entity.id
_entity.type
_entity.pdbx_description
1 polymer ?
#
loop_
_entity_poly.entity_id
_entity_poly.type
_entity_poly.pdbx_seq_one_letter_code
_entity_poly.pdbx_strand_id
1 'polypeptide(L)' 'MQRYGQVLGIKTENIAEYTRLHAAVWPGVLKMIHECNIRNYSIFQKDNLLFAYF' A
#
# COMPACT_ATOMS: atom_id res chain seq x y z
N MET A 1 19.55 -1.59 -7.50
CA MET A 1 18.18 -1.24 -7.08
C MET A 1 17.99 -1.73 -5.66
N GLN A 2 17.72 -0.82 -4.72
CA GLN A 2 17.45 -1.15 -3.33
C GLN A 2 15.96 -1.47 -3.17
N ARG A 3 15.63 -2.50 -2.39
CA ARG A 3 14.25 -2.91 -2.10
C ARG A 3 13.94 -2.56 -0.66
N TYR A 4 12.72 -2.11 -0.41
CA TYR A 4 12.21 -1.71 0.88
C TYR A 4 11.02 -2.58 1.26
N GLY A 5 10.93 -2.88 2.54
CA GLY A 5 9.81 -3.59 3.15
C GLY A 5 9.31 -2.81 4.36
N GLN A 6 8.01 -2.67 4.50
CA GLN A 6 7.38 -2.01 5.65
C GLN A 6 6.22 -2.86 6.17
N VAL A 7 6.05 -2.89 7.50
CA VAL A 7 4.92 -3.57 8.15
C VAL A 7 4.13 -2.52 8.92
N LEU A 8 2.82 -2.50 8.68
CA LEU A 8 1.88 -1.61 9.36
C LEU A 8 0.77 -2.43 10.01
N GLY A 9 0.32 -1.98 11.18
CA GLY A 9 -0.91 -2.47 11.80
C GLY A 9 -2.11 -1.66 11.33
N ILE A 10 -3.22 -2.34 11.03
CA ILE A 10 -4.51 -1.73 10.70
C ILE A 10 -5.56 -2.18 11.72
N LYS A 11 -6.50 -1.28 12.06
CA LYS A 11 -7.67 -1.68 12.86
C LYS A 11 -8.55 -2.62 12.04
N THR A 12 -9.00 -3.73 12.64
CA THR A 12 -9.73 -4.79 11.92
C THR A 12 -10.98 -4.26 11.23
N GLU A 13 -11.70 -3.32 11.86
CA GLU A 13 -12.90 -2.67 11.30
C GLU A 13 -12.63 -1.86 10.02
N ASN A 14 -11.37 -1.44 9.79
CA ASN A 14 -10.99 -0.62 8.64
C ASN A 14 -10.47 -1.44 7.45
N ILE A 15 -10.29 -2.76 7.58
CA ILE A 15 -9.69 -3.60 6.52
C ILE A 15 -10.50 -3.54 5.23
N ALA A 16 -11.83 -3.66 5.31
CA ALA A 16 -12.70 -3.66 4.14
C ALA A 16 -12.62 -2.32 3.38
N GLU A 17 -12.69 -1.21 4.12
CA GLU A 17 -12.60 0.12 3.53
C GLU A 17 -11.20 0.39 2.94
N TYR A 18 -10.15 -0.05 3.64
CA TYR A 18 -8.77 0.05 3.16
C TYR A 18 -8.61 -0.68 1.82
N THR A 19 -9.08 -1.92 1.71
CA THR A 19 -9.02 -2.68 0.45
C THR A 19 -9.84 -2.02 -0.65
N ARG A 20 -11.05 -1.50 -0.35
CA ARG A 20 -11.89 -0.78 -1.33
C ARG A 20 -11.18 0.46 -1.89
N LEU A 21 -10.54 1.25 -1.03
CA LEU A 21 -9.78 2.43 -1.45
C LEU A 21 -8.55 2.04 -2.30
N HIS A 22 -7.86 0.95 -1.95
CA HIS A 22 -6.69 0.48 -2.70
C HIS A 22 -7.04 -0.22 -4.03
N ALA A 23 -8.27 -0.70 -4.20
CA ALA A 23 -8.75 -1.21 -5.48
C ALA A 23 -8.92 -0.11 -6.55
N ALA A 24 -9.12 1.14 -6.12
CA ALA A 24 -9.33 2.30 -6.98
C ALA A 24 -8.54 3.52 -6.47
N VAL A 25 -7.21 3.37 -6.38
CA VAL A 25 -6.32 4.44 -5.89
C VAL A 25 -6.48 5.70 -6.75
N TRP A 26 -6.49 6.86 -6.08
CA TRP A 26 -6.55 8.13 -6.78
C TRP A 26 -5.36 8.33 -7.73
N PRO A 27 -5.60 8.77 -8.99
CA PRO A 27 -4.52 8.92 -9.97
C PRO A 27 -3.39 9.86 -9.52
N GLY A 28 -3.72 10.93 -8.78
CA GLY A 28 -2.72 11.85 -8.24
C GLY A 28 -1.74 11.20 -7.24
N VAL A 29 -2.22 10.24 -6.45
CA VAL A 29 -1.38 9.49 -5.51
C VAL A 29 -0.44 8.57 -6.27
N LEU A 30 -0.94 7.82 -7.26
CA LEU A 30 -0.12 6.96 -8.10
C LEU A 30 0.96 7.76 -8.86
N LYS A 31 0.61 8.95 -9.36
CA LYS A 31 1.55 9.86 -10.01
C LYS A 31 2.67 10.27 -9.05
N MET A 32 2.33 10.71 -7.84
CA MET A 32 3.33 11.13 -6.85
C MET A 32 4.25 9.97 -6.43
N ILE A 33 3.70 8.77 -6.19
CA ILE A 33 4.50 7.56 -5.91
C ILE A 33 5.53 7.35 -7.03
N HIS A 34 5.10 7.48 -8.29
CA HIS A 34 6.00 7.34 -9.43
C HIS A 34 7.06 8.47 -9.50
N GLU A 35 6.68 9.72 -9.23
CA GLU A 35 7.59 10.88 -9.18
C GLU A 35 8.65 10.74 -8.07
N CYS A 36 8.31 10.13 -6.93
CA CYS A 36 9.24 9.80 -5.85
C CYS A 36 10.14 8.58 -6.14
N ASN A 37 10.16 8.09 -7.38
CA ASN A 37 10.94 6.92 -7.82
C ASN A 37 10.61 5.60 -7.11
N ILE A 38 9.41 5.49 -6.52
CA ILE A 38 8.89 4.23 -5.97
C ILE A 38 8.36 3.37 -7.13
N ARG A 39 8.79 2.11 -7.24
CA ARG A 39 8.47 1.22 -8.35
C ARG A 39 8.03 -0.15 -7.82
N ASN A 40 7.19 -0.86 -8.58
CA ASN A 40 6.69 -2.18 -8.21
C ASN A 40 6.05 -2.24 -6.80
N TYR A 41 5.33 -1.18 -6.41
CA TYR A 41 4.73 -1.05 -5.08
C TYR A 41 3.50 -1.94 -4.93
N SER A 42 3.60 -2.93 -4.05
CA SER A 42 2.50 -3.83 -3.66
C SER A 42 2.27 -3.79 -2.15
N ILE A 43 1.01 -3.98 -1.75
CA ILE A 43 0.60 -4.13 -0.35
C ILE A 43 -0.12 -5.46 -0.20
N PHE A 44 0.34 -6.28 0.73
CA PHE A 44 -0.26 -7.57 1.09
C PHE A 44 -0.92 -7.46 2.46
N GLN A 45 -2.07 -8.10 2.64
CA GLN A 45 -2.79 -8.10 3.89
C GLN A 45 -2.83 -9.52 4.48
N LYS A 46 -2.56 -9.63 5.78
CA LYS A 46 -2.75 -10.85 6.58
C LYS A 46 -3.25 -10.45 7.95
N ASP A 47 -4.44 -10.91 8.33
CA ASP A 47 -5.11 -10.51 9.56
C ASP A 47 -5.20 -8.97 9.65
N ASN A 48 -4.70 -8.37 10.73
CA ASN A 48 -4.65 -6.93 10.95
C ASN A 48 -3.28 -6.31 10.58
N LEU A 49 -2.47 -7.01 9.77
CA LEU A 49 -1.17 -6.56 9.30
C LEU A 49 -1.18 -6.30 7.80
N LEU A 50 -0.46 -5.25 7.42
CA LEU A 50 -0.19 -4.87 6.04
C LEU A 50 1.31 -4.93 5.80
N PHE A 51 1.74 -5.62 4.75
CA PHE A 51 3.13 -5.65 4.31
C PHE A 51 3.25 -4.92 2.97
N ALA A 52 4.01 -3.83 2.97
CA ALA A 52 4.32 -3.01 1.81
C ALA A 52 5.71 -3.34 1.26
N TYR A 53 5.84 -3.47 -0.07
CA TYR A 53 7.08 -3.78 -0.78
C TYR A 53 7.26 -2.85 -1.99
N PHE A 54 8.44 -2.24 -2.16
CA PHE A 54 8.81 -1.42 -3.32
C PHE A 54 10.32 -1.16 -3.43
#